data_AF-A0A9E0GAD3-F1
#
_entry.id   AF-A0A9E0GAD3-F1
#
_cell.length_a   1.000
_cell.length_b   1.000
_cell.length_c   1.000
_cell.angle_alpha   90.00
_cell.angle_beta   90.00
_cell.angle_gamma   90.00
#
_symmetry.space_group_name_H-M   'P 1'
#
loop_
_entity.id
_entity.type
_entity.pdbx_description
1 polymer ?
#
loop_
_entity_poly.entity_id
_entity_poly.type
_entity_poly.pdbx_seq_one_letter_code
_entity_poly.pdbx_strand_id
1 'polypeptide(L)'
;MQDFIKINKDDNVAVALKPIAKGTTLNVAGIDVTTVEDIPQGHKFVIKAIKNGDPVIKYGFRIGFAQADIPVGAWVHTHNLKTGLGELLEYTYEPEGHKDVEPTEPAYFDGYMRENGKVGVRNEVWIVPTVGCVNSIARAIETTARANKPEGVDEVVAFTHPYGCSQTTEDQENTRKILADLINHPNAGAVLVLGLGCENSRIEVLKDYIGEVNPDRVKFLQVQDVENEQEEAEKLMNELMAYAATFKREKVNAKEL
;
A
#
# COMPACT_ATOMS: atom_id res chain seq x y z
N MET A 1 23.52 2.88 -22.66
CA MET A 1 22.74 2.04 -21.74
C MET A 1 23.72 1.10 -21.06
N GLN A 2 23.63 0.89 -19.75
CA GLN A 2 24.53 -0.04 -19.06
C GLN A 2 24.20 -1.48 -19.44
N ASP A 3 25.22 -2.33 -19.54
CA ASP A 3 25.06 -3.73 -19.98
C ASP A 3 24.72 -4.67 -18.81
N PHE A 4 25.12 -4.28 -17.60
CA PHE A 4 24.90 -5.02 -16.37
C PHE A 4 24.82 -4.05 -15.17
N ILE A 5 24.41 -4.56 -14.03
CA ILE A 5 24.45 -3.88 -12.72
C ILE A 5 25.04 -4.81 -11.66
N LYS A 6 26.00 -4.29 -10.88
CA LYS A 6 26.47 -4.85 -9.61
C LYS A 6 25.91 -3.95 -8.51
N ILE A 7 25.12 -4.50 -7.59
CA ILE A 7 24.30 -3.69 -6.68
C ILE A 7 25.09 -3.28 -5.45
N ASN A 8 25.80 -4.23 -4.85
CA ASN A 8 26.64 -4.00 -3.69
C ASN A 8 28.10 -4.36 -4.02
N LYS A 9 29.06 -3.66 -3.40
CA LYS A 9 30.50 -3.93 -3.54
C LYS A 9 30.88 -5.38 -3.20
N ASP A 10 30.17 -6.00 -2.26
CA ASP A 10 30.44 -7.35 -1.74
C ASP A 10 29.79 -8.46 -2.59
N ASP A 11 29.00 -8.07 -3.61
CA ASP A 11 28.38 -9.03 -4.52
C ASP A 11 29.44 -9.82 -5.30
N ASN A 12 29.23 -11.14 -5.42
CA ASN A 12 30.03 -12.04 -6.27
C ASN A 12 29.33 -12.39 -7.59
N VAL A 13 28.17 -11.77 -7.84
CA VAL A 13 27.43 -11.81 -9.11
C VAL A 13 27.06 -10.41 -9.57
N ALA A 14 26.78 -10.27 -10.86
CA ALA A 14 26.14 -9.10 -11.45
C ALA A 14 24.89 -9.52 -12.23
N VAL A 15 23.98 -8.58 -12.49
CA VAL A 15 22.74 -8.81 -13.26
C VAL A 15 22.87 -8.20 -14.64
N ALA A 16 22.57 -8.97 -15.68
CA ALA A 16 22.53 -8.51 -17.06
C ALA A 16 21.32 -7.57 -17.27
N LEU A 17 21.55 -6.37 -17.81
CA LEU A 17 20.48 -5.41 -18.13
C LEU A 17 19.98 -5.55 -19.57
N LYS A 18 20.68 -6.34 -20.38
CA LYS A 18 20.34 -6.78 -21.74
C LYS A 18 20.89 -8.20 -21.97
N PRO A 19 20.52 -8.91 -23.03
CA PRO A 19 21.17 -10.17 -23.39
C PRO A 19 22.67 -9.95 -23.63
N ILE A 20 23.52 -10.78 -23.01
CA ILE A 20 24.97 -10.75 -23.17
C ILE A 20 25.41 -12.05 -23.85
N ALA A 21 26.02 -11.95 -25.02
CA ALA A 21 26.49 -13.12 -25.74
C ALA A 21 27.68 -13.77 -25.05
N LYS A 22 27.85 -15.07 -25.22
CA LYS A 22 29.05 -15.82 -24.86
C LYS A 22 30.31 -15.17 -25.43
N GLY A 23 31.38 -15.13 -24.64
CA GLY A 23 32.68 -14.57 -25.02
C GLY A 23 32.75 -13.05 -24.93
N THR A 24 31.71 -12.39 -24.44
CA THR A 24 31.71 -10.94 -24.21
C THR A 24 32.53 -10.63 -22.95
N THR A 25 33.54 -9.78 -23.07
CA THR A 25 34.30 -9.26 -21.94
C THR A 25 33.66 -7.98 -21.41
N LEU A 26 33.36 -7.95 -20.11
CA LEU A 26 32.74 -6.84 -19.38
C LEU A 26 33.64 -6.42 -18.23
N ASN A 27 33.85 -5.12 -18.04
CA ASN A 27 34.57 -4.61 -16.87
C ASN A 27 33.58 -4.36 -15.72
N VAL A 28 33.46 -5.31 -14.79
CA VAL A 28 32.55 -5.22 -13.64
C VAL A 28 33.30 -4.70 -12.42
N ALA A 29 33.11 -3.41 -12.10
CA ALA A 29 33.75 -2.75 -10.96
C ALA A 29 35.30 -2.89 -10.96
N GLY A 30 35.92 -2.75 -12.14
CA GLY A 30 37.37 -2.86 -12.32
C GLY A 30 37.88 -4.28 -12.59
N ILE A 31 37.00 -5.29 -12.65
CA ILE A 31 37.36 -6.69 -12.92
C ILE A 31 36.87 -7.07 -14.32
N ASP A 32 37.77 -7.51 -15.18
CA ASP A 32 37.39 -8.04 -16.50
C ASP A 32 36.80 -9.45 -16.38
N VAL A 33 35.54 -9.58 -16.78
CA VAL A 33 34.75 -10.81 -16.74
C VAL A 33 34.35 -11.18 -18.16
N THR A 34 34.80 -12.33 -18.64
CA THR A 34 34.39 -12.85 -19.96
C THR A 34 33.31 -13.89 -19.76
N THR A 35 32.14 -13.70 -20.37
CA THR A 35 31.03 -14.66 -20.27
C THR A 35 31.38 -15.99 -20.95
N VAL A 36 31.03 -17.11 -20.32
CA VAL A 36 31.31 -18.45 -20.86
C VAL A 36 30.11 -19.07 -21.57
N GLU A 37 28.96 -18.42 -21.48
CA GLU A 37 27.68 -18.76 -22.10
C GLU A 37 26.84 -17.49 -22.34
N ASP A 38 25.72 -17.63 -23.04
CA ASP A 38 24.78 -16.53 -23.24
C ASP A 38 24.04 -16.24 -21.93
N ILE A 39 24.03 -14.97 -21.51
CA ILE A 39 23.35 -14.52 -20.30
C ILE A 39 22.08 -13.77 -20.71
N PRO A 40 20.88 -14.29 -20.42
CA PRO A 40 19.64 -13.58 -20.70
C PRO A 40 19.51 -12.27 -19.91
N GLN A 41 18.71 -11.34 -20.42
CA GLN A 41 18.37 -10.12 -19.67
C GLN A 41 17.70 -10.46 -18.34
N GLY A 42 18.08 -9.75 -17.26
CA GLY A 42 17.59 -9.98 -15.90
C GLY A 42 18.29 -11.12 -15.16
N HIS A 43 19.13 -11.89 -15.84
CA HIS A 43 19.81 -13.04 -15.26
C HIS A 43 21.16 -12.66 -14.66
N LYS A 44 21.65 -13.50 -13.74
CA LYS A 44 22.88 -13.26 -12.99
C LYS A 44 24.07 -13.92 -13.69
N PHE A 45 25.23 -13.31 -13.65
CA PHE A 45 26.49 -13.96 -14.01
C PHE A 45 27.53 -13.76 -12.93
N VAL A 46 28.42 -14.74 -12.78
CA VAL A 46 29.46 -14.75 -11.75
C VAL A 46 30.57 -13.77 -12.10
N ILE A 47 31.02 -12.97 -11.14
CA ILE A 47 32.16 -12.06 -11.31
C ILE A 47 33.42 -12.54 -10.56
N LYS A 48 33.26 -13.49 -9.65
CA LYS A 48 34.35 -14.19 -8.94
C LYS A 48 33.97 -15.66 -8.81
N ALA A 49 34.85 -16.58 -9.18
CA ALA A 49 34.57 -18.02 -9.15
C ALA A 49 33.99 -18.46 -7.80
N ILE A 50 32.96 -19.30 -7.85
CA ILE A 50 32.19 -19.78 -6.70
C ILE A 50 32.33 -21.32 -6.67
N LYS A 51 32.77 -21.90 -5.55
CA LYS A 51 32.85 -23.37 -5.43
C LYS A 51 31.50 -23.97 -5.05
N ASN A 52 31.33 -25.26 -5.32
CA ASN A 52 30.15 -25.98 -4.84
C ASN A 52 29.98 -25.79 -3.32
N GLY A 53 28.78 -25.41 -2.89
CA GLY A 53 28.47 -25.10 -1.49
C GLY A 53 28.84 -23.69 -1.04
N ASP A 54 29.59 -22.91 -1.83
CA ASP A 54 29.90 -21.52 -1.51
C ASP A 54 28.65 -20.63 -1.63
N PRO A 55 28.58 -19.54 -0.84
CA PRO A 55 27.47 -18.61 -0.92
C PRO A 55 27.50 -17.78 -2.21
N VAL A 56 26.33 -17.63 -2.83
CA VAL A 56 26.10 -16.60 -3.86
C VAL A 56 25.63 -15.33 -3.15
N ILE A 57 26.36 -14.24 -3.33
CA ILE A 57 26.16 -12.96 -2.64
C ILE A 57 25.60 -11.93 -3.63
N LYS A 58 24.42 -11.39 -3.30
CA LYS A 58 23.76 -10.30 -4.03
C LYS A 58 23.11 -9.33 -3.03
N TYR A 59 23.12 -8.03 -3.31
CA TYR A 59 22.70 -6.98 -2.36
C TYR A 59 23.58 -6.90 -1.10
N GLY A 60 24.77 -7.51 -1.12
CA GLY A 60 25.63 -7.68 0.06
C GLY A 60 25.23 -8.84 0.97
N PHE A 61 24.21 -9.63 0.60
CA PHE A 61 23.71 -10.74 1.40
C PHE A 61 23.72 -12.05 0.63
N ARG A 62 23.81 -13.17 1.36
CA ARG A 62 23.71 -14.51 0.78
C ARG A 62 22.29 -14.77 0.30
N ILE A 63 22.13 -14.98 -1.02
CA ILE A 63 20.85 -15.34 -1.63
C ILE A 63 20.67 -16.85 -1.80
N GLY A 64 21.72 -17.63 -1.58
CA GLY A 64 21.71 -19.08 -1.69
C GLY A 64 23.12 -19.65 -1.76
N PHE A 65 23.21 -20.93 -2.11
CA PHE A 65 24.46 -21.67 -2.25
C PHE A 65 24.58 -22.23 -3.66
N ALA A 66 25.79 -22.23 -4.20
CA ALA A 66 26.08 -22.86 -5.47
C ALA A 66 25.92 -24.40 -5.35
N GLN A 67 25.30 -25.02 -6.35
CA GLN A 67 25.10 -26.48 -6.41
C GLN A 67 26.21 -27.21 -7.16
N ALA A 68 27.14 -26.46 -7.75
CA ALA A 68 28.32 -26.92 -8.45
C ALA A 68 29.38 -25.81 -8.43
N ASP A 69 30.59 -26.10 -8.87
CA ASP A 69 31.57 -25.06 -9.15
C ASP A 69 31.06 -24.18 -10.31
N ILE A 70 31.00 -22.86 -10.09
CA ILE A 70 30.54 -21.88 -11.08
C ILE A 70 31.73 -20.96 -11.44
N PRO A 71 32.26 -21.04 -12.68
CA PRO A 71 33.40 -20.23 -13.09
C PRO A 71 33.00 -18.76 -13.29
N VAL A 72 34.00 -17.88 -13.33
CA VAL A 72 33.80 -16.46 -13.68
C VAL A 72 33.13 -16.37 -15.05
N GLY A 73 32.11 -15.51 -15.17
CA GLY A 73 31.35 -15.28 -16.39
C GLY A 73 30.25 -16.31 -16.69
N ALA A 74 30.05 -17.32 -15.84
CA ALA A 74 28.95 -18.28 -16.01
C ALA A 74 27.62 -17.76 -15.50
N TRP A 75 26.55 -18.29 -16.08
CA TRP A 75 25.18 -17.95 -15.74
C TRP A 75 24.77 -18.56 -14.39
N VAL A 76 24.18 -17.76 -13.49
CA VAL A 76 23.63 -18.22 -12.22
C VAL A 76 22.11 -18.19 -12.24
N HIS A 77 21.49 -19.35 -12.07
CA HIS A 77 20.04 -19.53 -12.02
C HIS A 77 19.63 -20.74 -11.17
N THR A 78 18.35 -21.06 -11.14
CA THR A 78 17.74 -22.22 -10.47
C THR A 78 18.38 -23.58 -10.79
N HIS A 79 19.15 -23.71 -11.88
CA HIS A 79 19.84 -24.96 -12.21
C HIS A 79 21.16 -25.15 -11.43
N ASN A 80 21.75 -24.08 -10.91
CA ASN A 80 23.04 -24.12 -10.19
C ASN A 80 23.05 -23.29 -8.89
N LEU A 81 21.91 -22.74 -8.48
CA LEU A 81 21.70 -22.00 -7.24
C LEU A 81 20.56 -22.65 -6.45
N LYS A 82 20.84 -23.02 -5.20
CA LYS A 82 19.84 -23.47 -4.24
C LYS A 82 19.61 -22.41 -3.17
N THR A 83 18.35 -22.22 -2.76
CA THR A 83 18.03 -21.36 -1.60
C THR A 83 18.75 -21.82 -0.34
N GLY A 84 19.19 -20.87 0.47
CA GLY A 84 19.74 -21.12 1.80
C GLY A 84 18.68 -21.12 2.90
N LEU A 85 17.39 -20.96 2.55
CA LEU A 85 16.28 -21.05 3.50
C LEU A 85 16.13 -22.51 3.97
N GLY A 86 16.20 -22.72 5.29
CA GLY A 86 15.93 -23.98 5.97
C GLY A 86 14.58 -23.96 6.70
N GLU A 87 14.50 -24.61 7.85
CA GLU A 87 13.34 -24.55 8.77
C GLU A 87 13.21 -23.17 9.44
N LEU A 88 12.38 -23.06 10.49
CA LEU A 88 12.26 -21.88 11.35
C LEU A 88 13.64 -21.40 11.80
N LEU A 89 14.06 -20.25 11.28
CA LEU A 89 15.28 -19.59 11.68
C LEU A 89 15.01 -18.82 12.97
N GLU A 90 15.82 -19.03 14.00
CA GLU A 90 15.89 -18.09 15.11
C GLU A 90 16.58 -16.82 14.60
N TYR A 91 15.83 -15.71 14.56
CA TYR A 91 16.29 -14.41 14.12
C TYR A 91 16.33 -13.46 15.31
N THR A 92 17.51 -12.90 15.58
CA THR A 92 17.69 -11.81 16.54
C THR A 92 18.02 -10.54 15.75
N TYR A 93 17.23 -9.49 15.96
CA TYR A 93 17.52 -8.18 15.39
C TYR A 93 18.55 -7.45 16.26
N GLU A 94 19.80 -7.45 15.82
CA GLU A 94 20.90 -6.69 16.42
C GLU A 94 21.36 -5.60 15.44
N PRO A 95 20.69 -4.45 15.39
CA PRO A 95 21.09 -3.39 14.48
C PRO A 95 22.46 -2.85 14.86
N GLU A 96 23.41 -2.89 13.93
CA GLU A 96 24.59 -2.03 14.02
C GLU A 96 24.13 -0.57 13.95
N GLY A 97 24.65 0.28 14.86
CA GLY A 97 24.21 1.66 14.99
C GLY A 97 24.24 2.38 13.63
N HIS A 98 23.09 2.88 13.19
CA HIS A 98 23.02 3.75 12.03
C HIS A 98 23.37 5.17 12.49
N LYS A 99 24.06 5.91 11.62
CA LYS A 99 24.07 7.36 11.76
C LYS A 99 22.73 7.84 11.23
N ASP A 100 22.00 8.58 12.07
CA ASP A 100 20.87 9.35 11.58
C ASP A 100 21.33 10.21 10.41
N VAL A 101 20.52 10.23 9.36
CA VAL A 101 20.76 11.13 8.24
C VAL A 101 20.61 12.55 8.78
N GLU A 102 21.57 13.42 8.46
CA GLU A 102 21.50 14.83 8.85
C GLU A 102 20.13 15.41 8.47
N PRO A 103 19.43 16.08 9.40
CA PRO A 103 18.14 16.69 9.11
C PRO A 103 18.25 17.62 7.90
N THR A 104 17.30 17.50 6.99
CA THR A 104 17.18 18.39 5.83
C THR A 104 16.14 19.47 6.10
N GLU A 105 16.15 20.53 5.29
CA GLU A 105 15.14 21.59 5.37
C GLU A 105 13.72 21.01 5.24
N PRO A 106 12.74 21.48 6.04
CA PRO A 106 11.38 20.95 5.99
C PRO A 106 10.76 21.09 4.61
N ALA A 107 10.23 19.99 4.08
CA ALA A 107 9.39 20.00 2.90
C ALA A 107 7.94 20.38 3.28
N TYR A 108 7.19 20.89 2.30
CA TYR A 108 5.80 21.29 2.47
C TYR A 108 4.94 20.80 1.31
N PHE A 109 3.65 20.61 1.55
CA PHE A 109 2.64 20.28 0.55
C PHE A 109 1.34 21.05 0.82
N ASP A 110 0.49 21.13 -0.21
CA ASP A 110 -0.82 21.76 -0.10
C ASP A 110 -1.86 20.72 0.35
N GLY A 111 -2.21 20.72 1.64
CA GLY A 111 -3.08 19.73 2.29
C GLY A 111 -4.37 20.33 2.87
N TYR A 112 -5.35 19.49 3.17
CA TYR A 112 -6.61 19.86 3.82
C TYR A 112 -6.51 19.60 5.33
N MET A 113 -6.46 20.67 6.11
CA MET A 113 -6.48 20.60 7.57
C MET A 113 -7.84 20.11 8.06
N ARG A 114 -7.86 19.16 9.00
CA ARG A 114 -9.09 18.66 9.63
C ARG A 114 -9.18 19.12 11.07
N GLU A 115 -10.40 19.20 11.59
CA GLU A 115 -10.68 19.63 12.97
C GLU A 115 -10.00 18.75 14.03
N ASN A 116 -9.78 17.47 13.70
CA ASN A 116 -9.08 16.52 14.57
C ASN A 116 -7.54 16.64 14.51
N GLY A 117 -7.00 17.65 13.83
CA GLY A 117 -5.57 17.92 13.71
C GLY A 117 -4.84 17.09 12.66
N LYS A 118 -5.51 16.12 12.01
CA LYS A 118 -4.93 15.36 10.90
C LYS A 118 -5.03 16.12 9.58
N VAL A 119 -4.24 15.70 8.59
CA VAL A 119 -4.17 16.37 7.28
C VAL A 119 -4.49 15.41 6.15
N GLY A 120 -5.43 15.81 5.29
CA GLY A 120 -5.78 15.06 4.09
C GLY A 120 -5.02 15.59 2.87
N VAL A 121 -4.58 14.71 1.98
CA VAL A 121 -4.08 15.10 0.64
C VAL A 121 -5.21 15.24 -0.38
N ARG A 122 -6.39 14.73 -0.04
CA ARG A 122 -7.63 14.81 -0.81
C ARG A 122 -8.80 15.27 0.06
N ASN A 123 -9.84 15.76 -0.60
CA ASN A 123 -11.08 16.18 0.00
C ASN A 123 -12.27 15.45 -0.66
N GLU A 124 -12.38 14.17 -0.34
CA GLU A 124 -13.41 13.29 -0.91
C GLU A 124 -14.58 13.13 0.07
N VAL A 125 -15.77 12.82 -0.45
CA VAL A 125 -16.92 12.39 0.38
C VAL A 125 -17.11 10.89 0.23
N TRP A 126 -17.08 10.17 1.35
CA TRP A 126 -17.06 8.71 1.34
C TRP A 126 -18.39 8.12 1.77
N ILE A 127 -18.81 7.06 1.10
CA ILE A 127 -19.94 6.22 1.51
C ILE A 127 -19.36 4.91 2.03
N VAL A 128 -19.53 4.66 3.32
CA VAL A 128 -18.98 3.50 4.01
C VAL A 128 -20.12 2.58 4.42
N PRO A 129 -20.39 1.51 3.65
CA PRO A 129 -21.35 0.50 4.05
C PRO A 129 -20.84 -0.29 5.26
N THR A 130 -21.72 -0.59 6.22
CA THR A 130 -21.39 -1.43 7.38
C THR A 130 -21.42 -2.93 7.05
N VAL A 131 -22.06 -3.30 5.93
CA VAL A 131 -22.29 -4.68 5.49
C VAL A 131 -22.37 -4.75 3.97
N GLY A 132 -21.90 -5.85 3.38
CA GLY A 132 -21.92 -6.05 1.94
C GLY A 132 -23.33 -6.05 1.31
N CYS A 133 -24.38 -6.31 2.09
CA CYS A 133 -25.77 -6.33 1.62
C CYS A 133 -26.25 -4.97 1.09
N VAL A 134 -25.67 -3.86 1.54
CA VAL A 134 -26.03 -2.49 1.08
C VAL A 134 -25.07 -1.96 0.02
N ASN A 135 -24.16 -2.78 -0.52
CA ASN A 135 -23.21 -2.33 -1.54
C ASN A 135 -23.88 -1.79 -2.80
N SER A 136 -24.94 -2.42 -3.30
CA SER A 136 -25.66 -1.94 -4.49
C SER A 136 -26.32 -0.59 -4.24
N ILE A 137 -26.88 -0.39 -3.04
CA ILE A 137 -27.47 0.87 -2.60
C ILE A 137 -26.39 1.95 -2.48
N ALA A 138 -25.24 1.64 -1.86
CA ALA A 138 -24.11 2.56 -1.76
C ALA A 138 -23.60 3.02 -3.14
N ARG A 139 -23.53 2.11 -4.12
CA ARG A 139 -23.13 2.43 -5.51
C ARG A 139 -24.16 3.29 -6.25
N ALA A 140 -25.45 3.07 -5.99
CA ALA A 140 -26.51 3.91 -6.52
C ALA A 140 -26.42 5.34 -5.95
N ILE A 141 -26.27 5.48 -4.63
CA ILE A 141 -26.08 6.77 -3.96
C ILE A 141 -24.82 7.48 -4.49
N GLU A 142 -23.70 6.76 -4.60
CA GLU A 142 -22.44 7.28 -5.18
C GLU A 142 -22.67 7.87 -6.58
N THR A 143 -23.40 7.14 -7.43
CA THR A 143 -23.66 7.57 -8.81
C THR A 143 -24.46 8.88 -8.85
N THR A 144 -25.51 8.99 -8.04
CA THR A 144 -26.35 10.19 -7.96
C THR A 144 -25.58 11.37 -7.36
N ALA A 145 -24.90 11.16 -6.22
CA ALA A 145 -24.16 12.21 -5.54
C ALA A 145 -23.00 12.74 -6.39
N ARG A 146 -22.28 11.86 -7.11
CA ARG A 146 -21.19 12.27 -8.00
C ARG A 146 -21.66 13.15 -9.15
N ALA A 147 -22.88 12.94 -9.66
CA ALA A 147 -23.45 13.78 -10.71
C ALA A 147 -23.70 15.24 -10.26
N ASN A 148 -23.91 15.44 -8.95
CA ASN A 148 -24.20 16.74 -8.33
C ASN A 148 -23.01 17.28 -7.50
N LYS A 149 -21.81 16.73 -7.68
CA LYS A 149 -20.62 17.07 -6.90
C LYS A 149 -20.24 18.56 -7.06
N PRO A 150 -20.15 19.34 -5.96
CA PRO A 150 -19.76 20.74 -6.03
C PRO A 150 -18.25 20.92 -6.25
N GLU A 151 -17.85 22.14 -6.60
CA GLU A 151 -16.44 22.55 -6.54
C GLU A 151 -15.91 22.45 -5.09
N GLY A 152 -14.63 22.10 -4.94
CA GLY A 152 -14.01 21.89 -3.63
C GLY A 152 -14.11 20.46 -3.10
N VAL A 153 -15.00 19.63 -3.63
CA VAL A 153 -15.01 18.18 -3.39
C VAL A 153 -14.25 17.48 -4.51
N ASP A 154 -13.19 16.75 -4.17
CA ASP A 154 -12.34 16.06 -5.14
C ASP A 154 -13.12 14.92 -5.81
N GLU A 155 -13.78 14.06 -5.02
CA GLU A 155 -14.57 12.92 -5.52
C GLU A 155 -15.63 12.45 -4.50
N VAL A 156 -16.65 11.73 -4.95
CA VAL A 156 -17.57 10.94 -4.12
C VAL A 156 -17.32 9.46 -4.37
N VAL A 157 -17.00 8.69 -3.33
CA VAL A 157 -16.58 7.28 -3.46
C VAL A 157 -17.30 6.36 -2.48
N ALA A 158 -17.85 5.25 -2.98
CA ALA A 158 -18.33 4.15 -2.15
C ALA A 158 -17.26 3.08 -1.91
N PHE A 159 -16.92 2.83 -0.65
CA PHE A 159 -15.95 1.82 -0.23
C PHE A 159 -16.63 0.49 0.10
N THR A 160 -17.15 -0.15 -0.94
CA THR A 160 -17.85 -1.45 -0.82
C THR A 160 -16.90 -2.58 -0.40
N HIS A 161 -17.40 -3.50 0.42
CA HIS A 161 -16.66 -4.70 0.84
C HIS A 161 -17.53 -5.97 0.79
N PRO A 162 -16.95 -7.17 0.67
CA PRO A 162 -17.72 -8.41 0.52
C PRO A 162 -18.23 -8.98 1.86
N TYR A 163 -17.78 -8.43 2.99
CA TYR A 163 -18.06 -8.99 4.32
C TYR A 163 -19.52 -8.82 4.74
N GLY A 164 -20.07 -9.90 5.31
CA GLY A 164 -21.45 -10.01 5.81
C GLY A 164 -21.50 -10.50 7.25
N CYS A 165 -22.68 -10.86 7.73
CA CYS A 165 -22.89 -11.22 9.14
C CYS A 165 -22.21 -12.53 9.59
N SER A 166 -21.70 -13.36 8.67
CA SER A 166 -21.07 -14.65 8.99
C SER A 166 -19.62 -14.56 9.50
N GLN A 167 -19.12 -13.35 9.76
CA GLN A 167 -17.79 -13.17 10.36
C GLN A 167 -17.79 -13.59 11.84
N THR A 168 -16.74 -14.29 12.25
CA THR A 168 -16.58 -14.79 13.62
C THR A 168 -15.45 -14.08 14.35
N THR A 169 -15.69 -13.72 15.61
CA THR A 169 -14.67 -13.28 16.57
C THR A 169 -13.75 -12.19 16.00
N GLU A 170 -12.48 -12.52 15.76
CA GLU A 170 -11.43 -11.56 15.40
C GLU A 170 -11.63 -10.94 14.01
N ASP A 171 -12.20 -11.69 13.06
CA ASP A 171 -12.49 -11.18 11.71
C ASP A 171 -13.47 -10.00 11.76
N GLN A 172 -14.49 -10.13 12.62
CA GLN A 172 -15.49 -9.09 12.82
C GLN A 172 -14.89 -7.87 13.53
N GLU A 173 -14.07 -8.09 14.55
CA GLU A 173 -13.38 -7.00 15.27
C GLU A 173 -12.45 -6.22 14.34
N ASN A 174 -11.67 -6.91 13.51
CA ASN A 174 -10.80 -6.26 12.54
C ASN A 174 -11.60 -5.48 11.49
N THR A 175 -12.75 -6.00 11.04
CA THR A 175 -13.62 -5.29 10.10
C THR A 175 -14.17 -4.00 10.72
N ARG A 176 -14.66 -4.05 11.96
CA ARG A 176 -15.17 -2.85 12.66
C ARG A 176 -14.09 -1.78 12.81
N LYS A 177 -12.86 -2.18 13.21
CA LYS A 177 -11.72 -1.27 13.31
C LYS A 177 -11.37 -0.62 11.97
N ILE A 178 -11.29 -1.41 10.89
CA ILE A 178 -10.98 -0.88 9.55
C ILE A 178 -12.07 0.07 9.07
N LEU A 179 -13.35 -0.24 9.29
CA LEU A 179 -14.45 0.67 8.93
C LEU A 179 -14.38 1.97 9.73
N ALA A 180 -14.10 1.91 11.03
CA ALA A 180 -13.92 3.09 11.87
C ALA A 180 -12.72 3.94 11.43
N ASP A 181 -11.59 3.30 11.11
CA ASP A 181 -10.40 3.98 10.57
C ASP A 181 -10.69 4.68 9.25
N LEU A 182 -11.48 4.05 8.37
CA LEU A 182 -11.91 4.63 7.10
C LEU A 182 -12.82 5.85 7.32
N ILE A 183 -13.77 5.76 8.25
CA ILE A 183 -14.67 6.88 8.60
C ILE A 183 -13.89 8.08 9.18
N ASN A 184 -12.83 7.80 9.95
CA ASN A 184 -11.95 8.80 10.56
C ASN A 184 -10.78 9.24 9.68
N HIS A 185 -10.68 8.74 8.44
CA HIS A 185 -9.55 9.01 7.57
C HIS A 185 -9.51 10.49 7.12
N PRO A 186 -8.35 11.16 7.12
CA PRO A 186 -8.27 12.59 6.82
C PRO A 186 -8.54 12.97 5.36
N ASN A 187 -8.42 12.02 4.42
CA ASN A 187 -8.88 12.25 3.03
C ASN A 187 -10.41 12.29 2.89
N ALA A 188 -11.15 11.75 3.86
CA ALA A 188 -12.59 11.88 3.90
C ALA A 188 -12.95 13.25 4.49
N GLY A 189 -13.26 14.19 3.61
CA GLY A 189 -13.79 15.50 3.99
C GLY A 189 -15.15 15.37 4.67
N ALA A 190 -15.95 14.41 4.24
CA ALA A 190 -17.20 14.03 4.89
C ALA A 190 -17.51 12.54 4.63
N VAL A 191 -18.35 11.92 5.45
CA VAL A 191 -18.67 10.49 5.38
C VAL A 191 -20.16 10.22 5.61
N LEU A 192 -20.76 9.42 4.73
CA LEU A 192 -22.04 8.75 4.97
C LEU A 192 -21.77 7.30 5.42
N VAL A 193 -22.13 6.98 6.66
CA VAL A 193 -22.11 5.60 7.17
C VAL A 193 -23.46 4.96 6.84
N LEU A 194 -23.45 3.92 6.00
CA LEU A 194 -24.65 3.29 5.47
C LEU A 194 -24.86 1.91 6.09
N GLY A 195 -25.87 1.76 6.94
CA GLY A 195 -26.28 0.50 7.56
C GLY A 195 -27.49 -0.12 6.89
N LEU A 196 -27.63 -1.44 6.95
CA LEU A 196 -28.87 -2.10 6.56
C LEU A 196 -29.86 -2.07 7.73
N GLY A 197 -29.41 -2.48 8.92
CA GLY A 197 -30.15 -2.54 10.19
C GLY A 197 -30.09 -3.92 10.88
N CYS A 198 -29.83 -4.99 10.13
CA CYS A 198 -29.80 -6.37 10.65
C CYS A 198 -28.39 -6.97 10.77
N GLU A 199 -27.35 -6.22 10.41
CA GLU A 199 -25.97 -6.68 10.46
C GLU A 199 -25.41 -6.80 11.88
N ASN A 200 -24.35 -7.58 12.06
CA ASN A 200 -23.66 -7.63 13.36
C ASN A 200 -22.88 -6.34 13.67
N SER A 201 -22.52 -5.57 12.64
CA SER A 201 -21.80 -4.30 12.74
C SER A 201 -22.76 -3.12 12.56
N ARG A 202 -23.91 -3.14 13.25
CA ARG A 202 -24.91 -2.05 13.19
C ARG A 202 -24.25 -0.72 13.49
N ILE A 203 -24.82 0.35 12.96
CA ILE A 203 -24.36 1.73 13.20
C ILE A 203 -24.12 2.00 14.70
N GLU A 204 -25.05 1.58 15.58
CA GLU A 204 -24.90 1.80 17.03
C GLU A 204 -23.69 1.08 17.62
N VAL A 205 -23.36 -0.12 17.13
CA VAL A 205 -22.14 -0.83 17.56
C VAL A 205 -20.91 -0.13 17.00
N LEU A 206 -20.97 0.32 15.74
CA LEU A 206 -19.82 0.93 15.08
C LEU A 206 -19.45 2.30 15.70
N LYS A 207 -20.42 3.04 16.24
CA LYS A 207 -20.17 4.30 16.96
C LYS A 207 -19.16 4.15 18.09
N ASP A 208 -19.15 3.03 18.81
CA ASP A 208 -18.18 2.75 19.88
C ASP A 208 -16.74 2.66 19.34
N TYR A 209 -16.56 2.21 18.09
CA TYR A 209 -15.25 2.11 17.44
C TYR A 209 -14.85 3.42 16.76
N ILE A 210 -15.82 4.15 16.20
CA ILE A 210 -15.58 5.44 15.55
C ILE A 210 -15.20 6.51 16.58
N GLY A 211 -15.82 6.47 17.77
CA GLY A 211 -15.69 7.50 18.79
C GLY A 211 -16.55 8.74 18.48
N GLU A 212 -16.22 9.86 19.13
CA GLU A 212 -16.91 11.14 18.90
C GLU A 212 -16.63 11.67 17.49
N VAL A 213 -17.68 12.11 16.79
CA VAL A 213 -17.59 12.66 15.44
C VAL A 213 -18.31 13.99 15.35
N ASN A 214 -17.81 14.87 14.49
CA ASN A 214 -18.54 16.06 14.07
C ASN A 214 -19.78 15.61 13.24
N PRO A 215 -21.01 15.94 13.66
CA PRO A 215 -22.24 15.53 12.96
C PRO A 215 -22.42 16.19 11.59
N ASP A 216 -21.71 17.27 11.27
CA ASP A 216 -21.68 17.86 9.93
C ASP A 216 -20.72 17.10 9.00
N ARG A 217 -19.71 16.46 9.57
CA ARG A 217 -18.74 15.63 8.85
C ARG A 217 -19.22 14.20 8.63
N VAL A 218 -19.88 13.60 9.61
CA VAL A 218 -20.27 12.19 9.59
C VAL A 218 -21.78 12.08 9.80
N LYS A 219 -22.48 11.56 8.80
CA LYS A 219 -23.92 11.27 8.86
C LYS A 219 -24.14 9.76 8.80
N PHE A 220 -25.24 9.32 9.37
CA PHE A 220 -25.60 7.90 9.46
C PHE A 220 -26.96 7.69 8.80
N LEU A 221 -27.07 6.64 7.98
CA LEU A 221 -28.33 6.24 7.36
C LEU A 221 -28.52 4.74 7.53
N GLN A 222 -29.60 4.34 8.19
CA GLN A 222 -30.05 2.96 8.26
C GLN A 222 -31.17 2.74 7.24
N VAL A 223 -30.90 1.91 6.22
CA VAL A 223 -31.80 1.72 5.07
C VAL A 223 -33.17 1.17 5.48
N GLN A 224 -33.24 0.24 6.44
CA GLN A 224 -34.51 -0.35 6.86
C GLN A 224 -35.38 0.56 7.74
N ASP A 225 -34.87 1.73 8.16
CA ASP A 225 -35.61 2.67 9.01
C ASP A 225 -36.32 3.77 8.22
N VAL A 226 -36.13 3.81 6.90
CA VAL A 226 -36.68 4.84 6.00
C VAL A 226 -37.49 4.21 4.88
N GLU A 227 -38.51 4.92 4.39
CA GLU A 227 -39.35 4.43 3.29
C GLU A 227 -38.65 4.49 1.93
N ASN A 228 -37.79 5.49 1.73
CA ASN A 228 -37.04 5.71 0.50
C ASN A 228 -35.59 6.10 0.83
N GLU A 229 -34.71 5.10 0.78
CA GLU A 229 -33.30 5.27 1.11
C GLU A 229 -32.55 6.16 0.12
N GLN A 230 -32.98 6.27 -1.14
CA GLN A 230 -32.31 7.12 -2.13
C GLN A 230 -32.59 8.60 -1.86
N GLU A 231 -33.84 8.95 -1.53
CA GLU A 231 -34.21 10.34 -1.23
C GLU A 231 -33.56 10.83 0.06
N GLU A 232 -33.57 10.02 1.12
CA GLU A 232 -32.92 10.37 2.38
C GLU A 232 -31.40 10.43 2.24
N ALA A 233 -30.80 9.50 1.49
CA ALA A 233 -29.37 9.57 1.19
C ALA A 233 -29.01 10.83 0.39
N GLU A 234 -29.82 11.25 -0.57
CA GLU A 234 -29.57 12.46 -1.37
C GLU A 234 -29.53 13.72 -0.48
N LYS A 235 -30.47 13.86 0.45
CA LYS A 235 -30.49 14.95 1.44
C LYS A 235 -29.19 14.99 2.25
N LEU A 236 -28.80 13.85 2.83
CA LEU A 236 -27.59 13.72 3.65
C LEU A 236 -26.31 13.96 2.83
N MET A 237 -26.24 13.43 1.60
CA MET A 237 -25.09 13.62 0.73
C MET A 237 -24.92 15.07 0.32
N ASN A 238 -26.01 15.81 0.09
CA ASN A 238 -25.93 17.24 -0.19
C ASN A 238 -25.36 18.03 1.01
N GLU A 239 -25.78 17.71 2.24
CA GLU A 239 -25.18 18.30 3.45
C GLU A 239 -23.70 17.97 3.58
N LEU A 240 -23.33 16.70 3.41
CA LEU A 240 -21.95 16.22 3.50
C LEU A 240 -21.03 16.87 2.44
N MET A 241 -21.50 16.99 1.20
CA MET A 241 -20.76 17.64 0.13
C MET A 241 -20.63 19.14 0.35
N ALA A 242 -21.66 19.80 0.88
CA ALA A 242 -21.59 21.22 1.24
C ALA A 242 -20.57 21.47 2.36
N TYR A 243 -20.57 20.61 3.39
CA TYR A 243 -19.57 20.65 4.46
C TYR A 243 -18.15 20.43 3.91
N ALA A 244 -17.95 19.37 3.11
CA ALA A 244 -16.66 19.08 2.51
C ALA A 244 -16.16 20.22 1.60
N ALA A 245 -17.04 20.88 0.84
CA ALA A 245 -16.68 21.99 -0.03
C ALA A 245 -16.13 23.24 0.72
N THR A 246 -16.30 23.31 2.04
CA THR A 246 -15.76 24.42 2.84
C THR A 246 -14.24 24.35 3.04
N PHE A 247 -13.65 23.17 2.91
CA PHE A 247 -12.21 22.98 3.10
C PHE A 247 -11.41 23.50 1.91
N LYS A 248 -10.26 24.11 2.21
CA LYS A 248 -9.30 24.57 1.21
C LYS A 248 -7.94 23.97 1.50
N ARG A 249 -7.12 23.87 0.46
CA ARG A 249 -5.72 23.49 0.64
C ARG A 249 -4.97 24.60 1.35
N GLU A 250 -4.15 24.20 2.30
CA GLU A 250 -3.25 25.05 3.06
C GLU A 250 -1.82 24.49 2.97
N LYS A 251 -0.83 25.36 3.15
CA LYS A 251 0.57 24.94 3.16
C LYS A 251 0.87 24.20 4.46
N VAL A 252 1.06 22.89 4.38
CA VAL A 252 1.32 22.00 5.52
C VAL A 252 2.73 21.42 5.44
N ASN A 253 3.35 21.20 6.60
CA ASN A 253 4.64 20.54 6.69
C ASN A 253 4.52 19.05 6.25
N ALA A 254 5.45 18.57 5.41
CA ALA A 254 5.44 17.20 4.90
C ALA A 254 5.60 16.11 5.98
N LYS A 255 5.91 16.48 7.24
CA LYS A 255 5.86 15.58 8.39
C LYS A 255 4.46 15.04 8.71
N GLU A 256 3.40 15.67 8.19
CA GLU A 256 2.00 15.28 8.39
C GLU A 256 1.49 14.28 7.33
N LEU A 257 2.37 13.82 6.42
CA LEU A 257 2.06 12.81 5.39
C LEU A 257 2.08 11.38 5.94
#